data_AF-A0A355L5N2-F1
#
_entry.id   AF-A0A355L5N2-F1
#
_cell.length_a   1.000
_cell.length_b   1.000
_cell.length_c   1.000
_cell.angle_alpha   90.00
_cell.angle_beta   90.00
_cell.angle_gamma   90.00
#
_symmetry.space_group_name_H-M   'P 1'
#
loop_
_entity.id
_entity.type
_entity.pdbx_description
1 polymer ?
#
loop_
_entity_poly.entity_id
_entity_poly.type
_entity_poly.pdbx_seq_one_letter_code
_entity_poly.pdbx_strand_id
1 'polypeptide(L)'
;MSIKQGEYLKNLRNGKGISQDALGEALGISRQSVSKWEQGNSTPDIDNIGKLAEFYGVSIDSIVKGEADEAKENEQTAQSEEAKAVNELIDEFEGKEEPENKKAEERKFDMPLSAPEPSLKEKELLKEQKDEKYILEREKEREERKKEKKRRSWLFPSYPILAVIAYCLIGVFLGANGWKIGWIVLLTIPLFYTGIIAIEKKKPVIFCYPVLVLIVFLLLGFAKSLWHPAWILFLTIPIFYIIAAKAGKHKHNGN
;
A
#
# COMPACT_ATOMS: atom_id res chain seq x y z
N MET A 1 -5.93 2.33 2.21
CA MET A 1 -7.18 1.63 2.54
C MET A 1 -6.76 0.24 3.01
N SER A 2 -7.33 -0.31 4.08
CA SER A 2 -7.07 -1.68 4.51
C SER A 2 -7.76 -2.67 3.56
N ILE A 3 -7.38 -3.95 3.63
CA ILE A 3 -8.03 -5.02 2.85
C ILE A 3 -9.54 -5.07 3.17
N LYS A 4 -9.90 -4.96 4.46
CA LYS A 4 -11.28 -4.93 4.94
C LYS A 4 -12.12 -3.83 4.29
N GLN A 5 -11.59 -2.60 4.25
CA GLN A 5 -12.25 -1.46 3.61
C GLN A 5 -12.44 -1.68 2.09
N GLY A 6 -11.44 -2.26 1.42
CA GLY A 6 -11.52 -2.59 -0.01
C GLY A 6 -12.56 -3.68 -0.31
N GLU A 7 -12.64 -4.70 0.54
CA GLU A 7 -13.63 -5.76 0.46
C GLU A 7 -15.06 -5.23 0.67
N TYR A 8 -15.24 -4.33 1.64
CA TYR A 8 -16.52 -3.64 1.85
C TYR A 8 -16.98 -2.86 0.61
N LEU A 9 -16.08 -2.08 -0.02
CA LEU A 9 -16.40 -1.39 -1.28
C LEU A 9 -16.79 -2.36 -2.40
N LYS A 10 -16.09 -3.50 -2.50
CA LYS A 10 -16.40 -4.54 -3.48
C LYS A 10 -17.79 -5.15 -3.24
N ASN A 11 -18.18 -5.33 -1.97
CA ASN A 11 -19.49 -5.83 -1.60
C ASN A 11 -20.60 -4.83 -1.96
N LEU A 12 -20.41 -3.54 -1.68
CA LEU A 12 -21.33 -2.47 -2.10
C LEU A 12 -21.51 -2.45 -3.63
N ARG A 13 -20.40 -2.55 -4.38
CA ARG A 13 -20.43 -2.60 -5.85
C ARG A 13 -21.20 -3.83 -6.35
N ASN A 14 -20.92 -5.00 -5.78
CA ASN A 14 -21.60 -6.25 -6.14
C ASN A 14 -23.08 -6.22 -5.78
N GLY A 15 -23.46 -5.61 -4.65
CA GLY A 15 -24.86 -5.42 -4.24
C GLY A 15 -25.67 -4.58 -5.23
N LYS A 16 -25.04 -3.61 -5.90
CA LYS A 16 -25.65 -2.86 -7.01
C LYS A 16 -25.56 -3.57 -8.38
N GLY A 17 -24.85 -4.70 -8.49
CA GLY A 17 -24.73 -5.46 -9.74
C GLY A 17 -23.91 -4.78 -10.85
N ILE A 18 -23.08 -3.79 -10.53
CA ILE A 18 -22.32 -3.00 -11.53
C ILE A 18 -20.86 -3.44 -11.66
N SER A 19 -20.25 -3.23 -12.82
CA SER A 19 -18.82 -3.53 -13.04
C SER A 19 -17.91 -2.44 -12.45
N GLN A 20 -16.62 -2.74 -12.30
CA GLN A 20 -15.62 -1.74 -11.87
C GLN A 20 -15.49 -0.60 -12.89
N ASP A 21 -15.68 -0.90 -14.18
CA ASP A 21 -15.67 0.09 -15.25
C ASP A 21 -16.88 1.04 -15.12
N ALA A 22 -18.08 0.50 -14.92
CA ALA A 22 -19.29 1.28 -14.72
C ALA A 22 -19.23 2.17 -13.47
N LEU A 23 -18.63 1.67 -12.37
CA LEU A 23 -18.40 2.49 -11.17
C LEU A 23 -17.40 3.62 -11.45
N GLY A 24 -16.36 3.34 -12.23
CA GLY A 24 -15.39 4.35 -12.64
C GLY A 24 -16.05 5.48 -13.44
N GLU A 25 -16.86 5.11 -14.43
CA GLU A 25 -17.64 6.05 -15.25
C GLU A 25 -18.59 6.89 -14.39
N ALA A 26 -19.33 6.26 -13.48
CA ALA A 26 -20.29 6.95 -12.61
C ALA A 26 -19.64 8.00 -11.69
N LEU A 27 -18.42 7.75 -11.20
CA LEU A 27 -17.71 8.64 -10.27
C LEU A 27 -16.73 9.61 -10.97
N GLY A 28 -16.55 9.47 -12.28
CA GLY A 28 -15.59 10.25 -13.06
C GLY A 28 -14.13 9.88 -12.76
N ILE A 29 -13.86 8.59 -12.51
CA ILE A 29 -12.53 8.07 -12.15
C ILE A 29 -12.15 6.87 -13.02
N SER A 30 -10.85 6.56 -13.09
CA SER A 30 -10.40 5.39 -13.84
C SER A 30 -10.81 4.08 -13.13
N ARG A 31 -11.19 3.06 -13.92
CA ARG A 31 -11.36 1.68 -13.45
C ARG A 31 -10.16 1.17 -12.66
N GLN A 32 -8.94 1.58 -13.03
CA GLN A 32 -7.71 1.20 -12.33
C GLN A 32 -7.68 1.73 -10.89
N SER A 33 -8.22 2.93 -10.64
CA SER A 33 -8.35 3.50 -9.30
C SER A 33 -9.29 2.64 -8.45
N VAL A 34 -10.48 2.32 -8.98
CA VAL A 34 -11.47 1.43 -8.33
C VAL A 34 -10.83 0.08 -7.98
N SER A 35 -10.16 -0.57 -8.95
CA SER A 35 -9.51 -1.85 -8.73
C SER A 35 -8.42 -1.80 -7.64
N LYS A 36 -7.68 -0.69 -7.53
CA LYS A 36 -6.65 -0.55 -6.48
C LYS A 36 -7.27 -0.31 -5.11
N TRP A 37 -8.42 0.37 -5.02
CA TRP A 37 -9.14 0.56 -3.76
C TRP A 37 -9.74 -0.75 -3.26
N GLU A 38 -10.42 -1.50 -4.13
CA GLU A 38 -11.01 -2.81 -3.77
C GLU A 38 -9.96 -3.85 -3.34
N GLN A 39 -8.72 -3.73 -3.83
CA GLN A 39 -7.60 -4.61 -3.45
C GLN A 39 -6.81 -4.10 -2.23
N GLY A 40 -7.15 -2.94 -1.65
CA GLY A 40 -6.38 -2.33 -0.56
C GLY A 40 -5.00 -1.79 -0.98
N ASN A 41 -4.73 -1.70 -2.28
CA ASN A 41 -3.44 -1.25 -2.83
C ASN A 41 -3.29 0.28 -2.84
N SER A 42 -4.37 1.03 -2.67
CA SER A 42 -4.35 2.49 -2.54
C SER A 42 -5.53 2.98 -1.71
N THR A 43 -5.48 4.25 -1.28
CA THR A 43 -6.59 4.91 -0.57
C THR A 43 -7.24 5.92 -1.51
N PRO A 44 -8.59 5.96 -1.60
CA PRO A 44 -9.27 7.09 -2.21
C PRO A 44 -8.96 8.38 -1.44
N ASP A 45 -8.91 9.50 -2.16
CA ASP A 45 -8.84 10.83 -1.52
C ASP A 45 -10.20 11.19 -0.89
N ILE A 46 -10.22 12.31 -0.16
CA ILE A 46 -11.42 12.76 0.56
C ILE A 46 -12.59 12.97 -0.40
N ASP A 47 -12.32 13.57 -1.57
CA ASP A 47 -13.35 13.83 -2.59
C ASP A 47 -13.96 12.53 -3.10
N ASN A 48 -13.15 11.52 -3.42
CA ASN A 48 -13.63 10.22 -3.89
C ASN A 48 -14.34 9.42 -2.79
N ILE A 49 -13.94 9.55 -1.52
CA ILE A 49 -14.67 8.97 -0.39
C ILE A 49 -16.07 9.60 -0.28
N GLY A 50 -16.17 10.92 -0.41
CA GLY A 50 -17.45 11.62 -0.43
C GLY A 50 -18.35 11.16 -1.58
N LYS A 51 -17.81 11.07 -2.79
CA LYS A 51 -18.54 10.55 -3.96
C LYS A 51 -18.99 9.10 -3.79
N LEU A 52 -18.17 8.24 -3.18
CA LEU A 52 -18.54 6.85 -2.89
C LEU A 52 -19.70 6.80 -1.87
N ALA A 53 -19.61 7.60 -0.81
CA ALA A 53 -20.65 7.70 0.22
C ALA A 53 -21.99 8.12 -0.40
N GLU A 54 -21.98 9.17 -1.22
CA GLU A 54 -23.16 9.66 -1.94
C GLU A 54 -23.70 8.62 -2.93
N PHE A 55 -22.83 8.00 -3.73
CA PHE A 55 -23.24 7.01 -4.73
C PHE A 55 -23.88 5.76 -4.11
N TYR A 56 -23.38 5.30 -2.96
CA TYR A 56 -23.90 4.12 -2.28
C TYR A 56 -24.94 4.43 -1.21
N GLY A 57 -25.14 5.70 -0.83
CA GLY A 57 -26.05 6.10 0.24
C GLY A 57 -25.59 5.65 1.63
N VAL A 58 -24.28 5.48 1.83
CA VAL A 58 -23.66 5.03 3.09
C VAL A 58 -22.91 6.18 3.75
N SER A 59 -22.64 6.10 5.06
CA SER A 59 -21.83 7.12 5.71
C SER A 59 -20.35 6.99 5.32
N ILE A 60 -19.64 8.11 5.37
CA ILE A 60 -18.18 8.12 5.19
C ILE A 60 -17.51 7.22 6.23
N ASP A 61 -18.05 7.18 7.45
CA ASP A 61 -17.55 6.37 8.55
C ASP A 61 -17.67 4.86 8.24
N SER A 62 -18.78 4.41 7.62
CA SER A 62 -18.93 3.02 7.14
C SER A 62 -17.82 2.62 6.17
N ILE A 63 -17.52 3.51 5.20
CA ILE A 63 -16.47 3.28 4.19
C ILE A 63 -15.08 3.22 4.85
N VAL A 64 -14.84 4.09 5.84
CA VAL A 64 -13.57 4.16 6.55
C VAL A 64 -13.42 3.03 7.57
N LYS A 65 -14.49 2.49 8.16
CA LYS A 65 -14.41 1.33 9.04
C LYS A 65 -14.41 0.01 8.28
N GLY A 66 -14.97 0.01 7.07
CA GLY A 66 -15.17 -1.19 6.24
C GLY A 66 -16.26 -2.09 6.80
N GLU A 67 -17.28 -1.51 7.41
CA GLU A 67 -18.43 -2.18 8.03
C GLU A 67 -19.69 -1.38 7.68
N ALA A 68 -20.83 -2.06 7.52
CA ALA A 68 -22.10 -1.38 7.32
C ALA A 68 -22.53 -0.70 8.63
N ASP A 69 -23.19 0.45 8.52
CA ASP A 69 -23.88 1.03 9.67
C ASP A 69 -25.02 0.09 10.07
N GLU A 70 -25.01 -0.41 11.30
CA GLU A 70 -26.01 -1.33 11.87
C GLU A 70 -27.45 -0.77 11.83
N ALA A 71 -27.64 0.49 11.42
CA ALA A 71 -28.90 1.22 11.47
C ALA A 71 -29.78 1.13 10.20
N LYS A 72 -29.37 0.46 9.10
CA LYS A 72 -30.12 0.56 7.82
C LYS A 72 -30.37 -0.73 7.03
N GLU A 73 -30.20 -1.90 7.62
CA GLU A 73 -30.44 -3.17 6.91
C GLU A 73 -31.93 -3.60 6.87
N ASN A 74 -32.88 -2.80 7.42
CA ASN A 74 -34.28 -3.26 7.60
C ASN A 74 -35.37 -2.50 6.82
N GLU A 75 -35.05 -1.58 5.90
CA GLU A 75 -36.09 -0.73 5.27
C GLU A 75 -36.60 -1.20 3.90
N GLN A 76 -36.05 -2.25 3.28
CA GLN A 76 -36.40 -2.61 1.89
C GLN A 76 -37.25 -3.88 1.70
N THR A 77 -37.63 -4.61 2.77
CA THR A 77 -38.40 -5.87 2.62
C THR A 77 -39.65 -6.00 3.50
N ALA A 78 -39.95 -5.07 4.41
CA ALA A 78 -41.02 -5.24 5.42
C ALA A 78 -42.14 -4.17 5.41
N GLN A 79 -42.35 -3.48 4.29
CA GLN A 79 -43.22 -2.28 4.23
C GLN A 79 -44.75 -2.52 4.10
N SER A 80 -45.32 -3.71 4.28
CA SER A 80 -46.78 -3.88 3.99
C SER A 80 -47.73 -4.33 5.10
N GLU A 81 -47.28 -4.91 6.23
CA GLU A 81 -48.23 -5.53 7.17
C GLU A 81 -48.07 -5.11 8.64
N GLU A 82 -46.85 -4.81 9.12
CA GLU A 82 -46.63 -4.52 10.55
C GLU A 82 -46.94 -3.06 10.95
N ALA A 83 -46.92 -2.12 10.00
CA ALA A 83 -47.21 -0.71 10.25
C ALA A 83 -48.69 -0.43 10.64
N LYS A 84 -49.60 -1.39 10.41
CA LYS A 84 -51.02 -1.28 10.81
C LYS A 84 -51.29 -1.79 12.23
N ALA A 85 -50.54 -2.81 12.70
CA ALA A 85 -50.78 -3.42 14.01
C ALA A 85 -50.12 -2.63 15.16
N VAL A 86 -49.01 -1.94 14.88
CA VAL A 86 -48.24 -1.23 15.92
C VAL A 86 -48.91 0.09 16.34
N ASN A 87 -49.62 0.76 15.44
CA ASN A 87 -50.33 2.01 15.77
C ASN A 87 -51.62 1.79 16.59
N GLU A 88 -52.15 0.57 16.65
CA GLU A 88 -53.36 0.25 17.43
C GLU A 88 -53.04 -0.14 18.88
N LEU A 89 -51.79 -0.55 19.17
CA LEU A 89 -51.35 -1.00 20.50
C LEU A 89 -50.65 0.08 21.34
N ILE A 90 -50.30 1.22 20.73
CA ILE A 90 -49.55 2.30 21.39
C ILE A 90 -50.46 3.28 22.14
N ASP A 91 -51.77 3.30 21.87
CA ASP A 91 -52.73 4.20 22.55
C ASP A 91 -53.29 3.67 23.88
N GLU A 92 -52.93 2.46 24.32
CA GLU A 92 -53.54 1.82 25.52
C GLU A 92 -52.62 1.71 26.76
N PHE A 93 -51.35 2.11 26.70
CA PHE A 93 -50.39 1.87 27.79
C PHE A 93 -49.67 3.13 28.32
N GLU A 94 -50.38 4.25 28.53
CA GLU A 94 -49.96 5.23 29.54
C GLU A 94 -50.40 4.77 30.94
N GLY A 95 -49.45 4.26 31.74
CA GLY A 95 -49.71 3.86 33.12
C GLY A 95 -48.46 3.53 33.94
N LYS A 96 -47.92 4.57 34.62
CA LYS A 96 -46.94 4.65 35.74
C LYS A 96 -46.31 3.35 36.30
N GLU A 97 -44.98 3.36 36.52
CA GLU A 97 -44.29 3.51 37.84
C GLU A 97 -42.76 3.27 37.74
N GLU A 98 -41.97 4.09 38.45
CA GLU A 98 -40.56 3.87 38.87
C GLU A 98 -40.59 3.48 40.38
N PRO A 99 -39.49 3.08 41.10
CA PRO A 99 -38.11 2.72 40.71
C PRO A 99 -37.54 1.46 41.45
N GLU A 100 -36.35 0.93 41.06
CA GLU A 100 -35.28 0.51 42.01
C GLU A 100 -33.97 -0.05 41.36
N ASN A 101 -32.88 0.71 41.57
CA ASN A 101 -31.49 0.37 41.95
C ASN A 101 -30.92 -1.08 41.82
N LYS A 102 -29.77 -1.23 41.14
CA LYS A 102 -28.55 -1.87 41.70
C LYS A 102 -27.27 -1.58 40.89
N LYS A 103 -26.20 -1.31 41.66
CA LYS A 103 -24.82 -0.91 41.30
C LYS A 103 -23.98 -2.01 40.62
N ALA A 104 -23.02 -1.61 39.78
CA ALA A 104 -21.76 -2.30 39.49
C ALA A 104 -20.69 -1.23 39.12
N GLU A 105 -19.81 -0.85 40.06
CA GLU A 105 -18.39 -1.25 40.15
C GLU A 105 -17.46 -0.62 39.08
N GLU A 106 -16.92 0.56 39.40
CA GLU A 106 -15.66 1.04 38.80
C GLU A 106 -14.55 0.98 39.87
N ARG A 107 -13.51 0.18 39.59
CA ARG A 107 -12.32 0.06 40.43
C ARG A 107 -11.52 1.36 40.41
N LYS A 108 -11.34 1.97 41.58
CA LYS A 108 -10.33 2.99 41.83
C LYS A 108 -8.93 2.37 41.71
N PHE A 109 -8.11 2.94 40.83
CA PHE A 109 -6.66 2.81 40.87
C PHE A 109 -6.11 4.13 41.38
N ASP A 110 -5.77 4.19 42.66
CA ASP A 110 -5.20 5.38 43.28
C ASP A 110 -3.72 5.51 42.89
N MET A 111 -3.35 6.62 42.27
CA MET A 111 -1.95 7.06 42.15
C MET A 111 -1.87 8.54 42.55
N PRO A 112 -1.00 8.92 43.52
CA PRO A 112 -0.96 10.28 44.01
C PRO A 112 0.04 11.10 43.19
N LEU A 113 -0.44 12.17 42.55
CA LEU A 113 0.28 13.42 42.34
C LEU A 113 -0.67 14.39 41.63
N SER A 114 -1.25 15.30 42.41
CA SER A 114 -2.08 16.39 41.91
C SER A 114 -1.21 17.35 41.11
N ALA A 115 -1.17 17.17 39.79
CA ALA A 115 -0.87 18.26 38.88
C ALA A 115 -2.14 19.13 38.81
N PRO A 116 -2.04 20.46 38.98
CA PRO A 116 -3.19 21.35 38.77
C PRO A 116 -3.81 21.03 37.41
N GLU A 117 -5.12 20.73 37.39
CA GLU A 117 -5.78 20.49 36.12
C GLU A 117 -5.66 21.75 35.24
N PRO A 118 -5.09 21.65 34.03
CA PRO A 118 -4.92 22.81 33.18
C PRO A 118 -6.28 23.43 32.86
N SER A 119 -6.33 24.76 32.86
CA SER A 119 -7.57 25.49 32.52
C SER A 119 -8.07 25.08 31.13
N LEU A 120 -9.38 25.16 30.86
CA LEU A 120 -9.95 24.79 29.55
C LEU A 120 -9.18 25.44 28.37
N LYS A 121 -8.77 26.70 28.54
CA LYS A 121 -7.98 27.45 27.57
C LYS A 121 -6.57 26.90 27.39
N GLU A 122 -5.95 26.41 28.47
CA GLU A 122 -4.63 25.76 28.42
C GLU A 122 -4.72 24.36 27.78
N LYS A 123 -5.81 23.61 28.02
CA LYS A 123 -6.09 22.33 27.32
C LYS A 123 -6.26 22.54 25.81
N GLU A 124 -6.97 23.59 25.40
CA GLU A 124 -7.10 23.98 23.97
C GLU A 124 -5.75 24.37 23.37
N LEU A 125 -4.98 25.21 24.05
CA LEU A 125 -3.69 25.71 23.57
C LEU A 125 -2.65 24.58 23.48
N LEU A 126 -2.66 23.62 24.41
CA LEU A 126 -1.85 22.41 24.34
C LEU A 126 -2.26 21.50 23.18
N LYS A 127 -3.57 21.42 22.87
CA LYS A 127 -4.07 20.66 21.74
C LYS A 127 -3.64 21.29 20.42
N GLU A 128 -3.77 22.61 20.27
CA GLU A 128 -3.27 23.35 19.09
C GLU A 128 -1.76 23.17 18.90
N GLN A 129 -0.96 23.34 19.96
CA GLN A 129 0.49 23.13 19.87
C GLN A 129 0.86 21.69 19.50
N LYS A 130 0.10 20.70 19.99
CA LYS A 130 0.31 19.29 19.66
C LYS A 130 -0.07 18.99 18.21
N ASP A 131 -1.16 19.58 17.73
CA ASP A 131 -1.63 19.44 16.35
C ASP A 131 -0.67 20.12 15.37
N GLU A 132 -0.17 21.32 15.67
CA GLU A 132 0.88 22.00 14.90
C GLU A 132 2.17 21.17 14.83
N LYS A 133 2.61 20.63 15.97
CA LYS A 133 3.79 19.76 16.04
C LYS A 133 3.61 18.50 15.19
N TYR A 134 2.43 17.88 15.25
CA TYR A 134 2.08 16.71 14.44
C TYR A 134 2.12 17.02 12.94
N ILE A 135 1.56 18.16 12.52
CA ILE A 135 1.58 18.61 11.12
C ILE A 135 3.01 18.85 10.65
N LEU A 136 3.83 19.56 11.44
CA LEU A 136 5.22 19.84 11.11
C LEU A 136 6.06 18.57 10.98
N GLU A 137 5.86 17.60 11.88
CA GLU A 137 6.55 16.31 11.83
C GLU A 137 6.15 15.53 10.57
N ARG A 138 4.85 15.51 10.23
CA ARG A 138 4.35 14.93 8.97
C ARG A 138 4.91 15.60 7.73
N GLU A 139 5.06 16.92 7.73
CA GLU A 139 5.66 17.66 6.61
C GLU A 139 7.15 17.35 6.47
N LYS A 140 7.90 17.33 7.58
CA LYS A 140 9.31 16.93 7.59
C LYS A 140 9.48 15.53 7.02
N GLU A 141 8.71 14.56 7.47
CA GLU A 141 8.73 13.20 6.92
C GLU A 141 8.43 13.19 5.40
N ARG A 142 7.45 13.97 4.94
CA ARG A 142 7.11 14.07 3.52
C ARG A 142 8.29 14.64 2.72
N GLU A 143 8.91 15.70 3.22
CA GLU A 143 10.07 16.32 2.58
C GLU A 143 11.30 15.41 2.59
N GLU A 144 11.55 14.69 3.67
CA GLU A 144 12.60 13.67 3.73
C GLU A 144 12.36 12.56 2.71
N ARG A 145 11.14 12.03 2.61
CA ARG A 145 10.78 11.04 1.58
C ARG A 145 10.95 11.59 0.16
N LYS A 146 10.61 12.86 -0.09
CA LYS A 146 10.83 13.51 -1.39
C LYS A 146 12.33 13.64 -1.70
N LYS A 147 13.13 14.10 -0.73
CA LYS A 147 14.59 14.21 -0.84
C LYS A 147 15.22 12.85 -1.10
N GLU A 148 14.79 11.81 -0.39
CA GLU A 148 15.27 10.45 -0.58
C GLU A 148 14.96 9.93 -1.98
N LYS A 149 13.71 10.09 -2.46
CA LYS A 149 13.33 9.73 -3.84
C LYS A 149 14.16 10.48 -4.88
N LYS A 150 14.36 11.79 -4.70
CA LYS A 150 15.18 12.61 -5.61
C LYS A 150 16.63 12.16 -5.62
N ARG A 151 17.21 11.87 -4.45
CA ARG A 151 18.59 11.35 -4.31
C ARG A 151 18.72 10.00 -5.01
N ARG A 152 17.76 9.09 -4.84
CA ARG A 152 17.73 7.77 -5.50
C ARG A 152 17.59 7.89 -7.01
N SER A 153 16.77 8.81 -7.49
CA SER A 153 16.60 9.08 -8.91
C SER A 153 17.90 9.57 -9.57
N TRP A 154 18.75 10.32 -8.85
CA TRP A 154 20.04 10.78 -9.38
C TRP A 154 21.12 9.69 -9.36
N LEU A 155 21.04 8.75 -8.41
CA LEU A 155 21.94 7.59 -8.34
C LEU A 155 21.72 6.57 -9.47
N PHE A 156 20.52 6.54 -10.07
CA PHE A 156 20.21 5.65 -11.18
C PHE A 156 21.09 5.92 -12.41
N PRO A 157 21.15 7.13 -12.99
CA PRO A 157 21.96 7.40 -14.18
C PRO A 157 23.46 7.59 -13.89
N SER A 158 23.87 7.82 -12.63
CA SER A 158 25.28 8.08 -12.32
C SER A 158 26.16 6.83 -12.47
N TYR A 159 25.63 5.63 -12.20
CA TYR A 159 26.43 4.40 -12.19
C TYR A 159 26.94 3.98 -13.58
N PRO A 160 26.12 3.96 -14.66
CA PRO A 160 26.62 3.68 -16.02
C PRO A 160 27.71 4.65 -16.47
N ILE A 161 27.58 5.92 -16.10
CA ILE A 161 28.59 6.94 -16.41
C ILE A 161 29.91 6.61 -15.71
N LEU A 162 29.87 6.26 -14.42
CA LEU A 162 31.04 5.82 -13.67
C LEU A 162 31.66 4.53 -14.24
N ALA A 163 30.84 3.58 -14.67
CA ALA A 163 31.31 2.33 -15.28
C ALA A 163 32.02 2.56 -16.62
N VAL A 164 31.51 3.48 -17.45
CA VAL A 164 32.16 3.87 -18.71
C VAL A 164 33.48 4.61 -18.45
N ILE A 165 33.52 5.51 -17.48
CA ILE A 165 34.76 6.18 -17.06
C ILE A 165 35.78 5.14 -16.59
N ALA A 166 35.37 4.18 -15.76
CA ALA A 166 36.23 3.11 -15.29
C ALA A 166 36.74 2.22 -16.45
N TYR A 167 35.89 1.90 -17.43
CA TYR A 167 36.29 1.18 -18.64
C TYR A 167 37.38 1.92 -19.42
N CYS A 168 37.20 3.23 -19.64
CA CYS A 168 38.18 4.06 -20.33
C CYS A 168 39.50 4.13 -19.56
N LEU A 169 39.45 4.29 -18.23
CA LEU A 169 40.65 4.31 -17.39
C LEU A 169 41.42 2.99 -17.48
N ILE A 170 40.73 1.85 -17.40
CA ILE A 170 41.34 0.51 -17.53
C ILE A 170 41.97 0.34 -18.92
N GLY A 171 41.28 0.77 -19.99
CA GLY A 171 41.78 0.69 -21.36
C GLY A 171 43.03 1.55 -21.60
N VAL A 172 43.07 2.77 -21.03
CA VAL A 172 44.21 3.68 -21.16
C VAL A 172 45.40 3.21 -20.31
N PHE A 173 45.16 2.71 -19.10
CA PHE A 173 46.22 2.40 -18.14
C PHE A 173 46.83 0.99 -18.33
N LEU A 174 46.04 0.01 -18.82
CA LEU A 174 46.50 -1.37 -19.05
C LEU A 174 46.75 -1.71 -20.54
N GLY A 175 46.68 -0.71 -21.43
CA GLY A 175 46.95 -0.87 -22.86
C GLY A 175 45.97 -1.81 -23.58
N ALA A 176 46.41 -2.47 -24.66
CA ALA A 176 45.55 -3.29 -25.53
C ALA A 176 44.77 -4.40 -24.80
N ASN A 177 45.36 -4.98 -23.74
CA ASN A 177 44.70 -5.99 -22.91
C ASN A 177 43.67 -5.39 -21.95
N GLY A 178 43.84 -4.12 -21.57
CA GLY A 178 42.89 -3.36 -20.76
C GLY A 178 41.52 -3.22 -21.42
N TRP A 179 41.46 -3.00 -22.74
CA TRP A 179 40.19 -2.95 -23.48
C TRP A 179 39.45 -4.29 -23.48
N LYS A 180 40.20 -5.40 -23.49
CA LYS A 180 39.67 -6.77 -23.44
C LYS A 180 39.26 -7.24 -22.06
N ILE A 181 39.84 -6.70 -20.98
CA ILE A 181 39.40 -7.01 -19.61
C ILE A 181 38.32 -6.02 -19.16
N GLY A 182 38.42 -4.76 -19.59
CA GLY A 182 37.61 -3.67 -19.12
C GLY A 182 36.13 -3.82 -19.44
N TRP A 183 35.75 -4.53 -20.51
CA TRP A 183 34.34 -4.72 -20.83
C TRP A 183 33.59 -5.51 -19.74
N ILE A 184 34.30 -6.26 -18.89
CA ILE A 184 33.72 -6.92 -17.70
C ILE A 184 33.13 -5.88 -16.72
N VAL A 185 33.70 -4.67 -16.65
CA VAL A 185 33.16 -3.58 -15.84
C VAL A 185 31.79 -3.14 -16.36
N LEU A 186 31.49 -3.28 -17.65
CA LEU A 186 30.16 -2.98 -18.17
C LEU A 186 29.12 -4.03 -17.73
N LEU A 187 29.54 -5.26 -17.43
CA LEU A 187 28.66 -6.31 -16.91
C LEU A 187 28.19 -6.04 -15.47
N THR A 188 28.82 -5.11 -14.75
CA THR A 188 28.35 -4.73 -13.41
C THR A 188 27.13 -3.81 -13.46
N ILE A 189 26.82 -3.21 -14.61
CA ILE A 189 25.68 -2.30 -14.80
C ILE A 189 24.34 -3.02 -14.54
N PRO A 190 24.02 -4.15 -15.18
CA PRO A 190 22.81 -4.92 -14.84
C PRO A 190 22.78 -5.42 -13.40
N LEU A 191 23.94 -5.77 -12.82
CA LEU A 191 24.03 -6.23 -11.43
C LEU A 191 23.72 -5.11 -10.42
N PHE A 192 24.21 -3.92 -10.68
CA PHE A 192 23.96 -2.76 -9.83
C PHE A 192 22.45 -2.47 -9.75
N TYR A 193 21.77 -2.41 -10.89
CA TYR A 193 20.33 -2.15 -10.92
C TYR A 193 19.50 -3.29 -10.32
N THR A 194 19.84 -4.53 -10.60
CA THR A 194 19.15 -5.68 -9.98
C THR A 194 19.35 -5.72 -8.47
N GLY A 195 20.53 -5.31 -7.98
CA GLY A 195 20.82 -5.16 -6.54
C GLY A 195 19.98 -4.08 -5.87
N ILE A 196 19.88 -2.89 -6.47
CA ILE A 196 19.02 -1.80 -5.96
C ILE A 196 17.56 -2.24 -5.90
N ILE A 197 17.05 -2.90 -6.95
CA ILE A 197 15.67 -3.40 -7.00
C ILE A 197 15.41 -4.47 -5.93
N ALA A 198 16.39 -5.34 -5.64
CA ALA A 198 16.24 -6.37 -4.62
C ALA A 198 16.20 -5.80 -3.20
N ILE A 199 17.01 -4.78 -2.92
CA ILE A 199 16.99 -4.03 -1.65
C ILE A 199 15.63 -3.34 -1.48
N GLU A 200 15.10 -2.71 -2.54
CA GLU A 200 13.80 -2.03 -2.49
C GLU A 200 12.63 -2.98 -2.27
N LYS A 201 12.64 -4.15 -2.92
CA LYS A 201 11.56 -5.13 -2.81
C LYS A 201 11.70 -6.07 -1.60
N LYS A 202 12.76 -5.93 -0.79
CA LYS A 202 13.13 -6.86 0.30
C LYS A 202 13.12 -8.34 -0.12
N LYS A 203 13.43 -8.60 -1.40
CA LYS A 203 13.37 -9.93 -2.01
C LYS A 203 14.74 -10.25 -2.63
N PRO A 204 15.68 -10.80 -1.84
CA PRO A 204 17.04 -11.05 -2.30
C PRO A 204 17.11 -12.09 -3.43
N VAL A 205 16.11 -12.96 -3.53
CA VAL A 205 15.99 -13.97 -4.61
C VAL A 205 15.97 -13.33 -6.00
N ILE A 206 15.45 -12.10 -6.11
CA ILE A 206 15.43 -11.35 -7.38
C ILE A 206 16.84 -11.03 -7.85
N PHE A 207 17.78 -10.80 -6.94
CA PHE A 207 19.18 -10.49 -7.23
C PHE A 207 20.02 -11.74 -7.50
N CYS A 208 19.71 -12.86 -6.83
CA CYS A 208 20.52 -14.08 -6.87
C CYS A 208 20.64 -14.69 -8.29
N TYR A 209 19.57 -14.60 -9.10
CA TYR A 209 19.55 -15.22 -10.42
C TYR A 209 20.43 -14.50 -11.48
N PRO A 210 20.33 -13.18 -11.71
CA PRO A 210 21.26 -12.47 -12.60
C PRO A 210 22.73 -12.58 -12.17
N VAL A 211 23.00 -12.60 -10.86
CA VAL A 211 24.35 -12.83 -10.31
C VAL A 211 24.87 -14.22 -10.70
N LEU A 212 24.05 -15.26 -10.49
CA LEU A 212 24.40 -16.63 -10.85
C LEU A 212 24.66 -16.76 -12.36
N VAL A 213 23.78 -16.19 -13.19
CA VAL A 213 23.94 -16.17 -14.66
C VAL A 213 25.27 -15.51 -15.04
N LEU A 214 25.62 -14.39 -14.42
CA LEU A 214 26.88 -13.69 -14.69
C LEU A 214 28.10 -14.49 -14.24
N ILE A 215 28.05 -15.15 -13.07
CA ILE A 215 29.13 -16.03 -12.60
C ILE A 215 29.33 -17.19 -13.60
N VAL A 216 28.25 -17.85 -14.02
CA VAL A 216 28.32 -18.96 -14.99
C VAL A 216 28.83 -18.48 -16.35
N PHE A 217 28.38 -17.31 -16.81
CA PHE A 217 28.85 -16.68 -18.04
C PHE A 217 30.36 -16.40 -18.00
N LEU A 218 30.86 -15.83 -16.90
CA LEU A 218 32.29 -15.59 -16.72
C LEU A 218 33.09 -16.89 -16.67
N LEU A 219 32.59 -17.91 -15.95
CA LEU A 219 33.26 -19.22 -15.90
C LEU A 219 33.35 -19.86 -17.30
N LEU A 220 32.29 -19.81 -18.11
CA LEU A 220 32.31 -20.33 -19.49
C LEU A 220 33.21 -19.52 -20.42
N GLY A 221 33.23 -18.19 -20.25
CA GLY A 221 34.09 -17.28 -20.99
C GLY A 221 35.58 -17.53 -20.70
N PHE A 222 35.97 -17.60 -19.44
CA PHE A 222 37.38 -17.81 -19.06
C PHE A 222 37.84 -19.26 -19.23
N ALA A 223 37.01 -20.26 -18.90
CA ALA A 223 37.43 -21.66 -18.95
C ALA A 223 37.40 -22.26 -20.36
N LYS A 224 36.48 -21.83 -21.22
CA LYS A 224 36.30 -22.42 -22.55
C LYS A 224 36.36 -21.41 -23.70
N SER A 225 36.64 -20.12 -23.43
CA SER A 225 36.59 -19.03 -24.43
C SER A 225 35.25 -18.91 -25.16
N LEU A 226 34.16 -19.44 -24.56
CA LEU A 226 32.82 -19.51 -25.15
C LEU A 226 32.01 -18.24 -24.91
N TRP A 227 32.60 -17.07 -25.15
CA TRP A 227 31.95 -15.77 -24.96
C TRP A 227 30.70 -15.61 -25.84
N HIS A 228 30.78 -16.09 -27.08
CA HIS A 228 29.74 -15.93 -28.09
C HIS A 228 28.49 -16.78 -27.88
N PRO A 229 28.54 -18.07 -27.50
CA PRO A 229 27.32 -18.83 -27.19
C PRO A 229 26.80 -18.59 -25.77
N ALA A 230 27.66 -18.15 -24.84
CA ALA A 230 27.27 -17.96 -23.44
C ALA A 230 26.26 -16.80 -23.23
N TRP A 231 26.14 -15.86 -24.17
CA TRP A 231 25.12 -14.80 -24.11
C TRP A 231 23.68 -15.31 -24.00
N ILE A 232 23.41 -16.54 -24.46
CA ILE A 232 22.09 -17.20 -24.36
C ILE A 232 21.63 -17.29 -22.90
N LEU A 233 22.57 -17.35 -21.95
CA LEU A 233 22.25 -17.35 -20.52
C LEU A 233 21.56 -16.06 -20.06
N PHE A 234 21.79 -14.92 -20.72
CA PHE A 234 21.07 -13.69 -20.38
C PHE A 234 19.60 -13.73 -20.82
N LEU A 235 19.25 -14.52 -21.84
CA LEU A 235 17.86 -14.71 -22.27
C LEU A 235 17.03 -15.52 -21.27
N THR A 236 17.68 -16.25 -20.36
CA THR A 236 16.97 -16.98 -19.31
C THR A 236 16.51 -16.07 -18.17
N ILE A 237 17.04 -14.84 -18.07
CA ILE A 237 16.68 -13.85 -17.04
C ILE A 237 15.19 -13.45 -17.13
N PRO A 238 14.66 -12.99 -18.28
CA PRO A 238 13.23 -12.74 -18.41
C PRO A 238 12.36 -13.97 -18.13
N ILE A 239 12.78 -15.14 -18.64
CA ILE A 239 12.04 -16.42 -18.49
C ILE A 239 11.93 -16.80 -17.02
N PHE A 240 13.03 -16.72 -16.27
CA PHE A 240 13.05 -17.00 -14.84
C PHE A 240 12.08 -16.10 -14.07
N TYR A 241 12.03 -14.80 -14.36
CA TYR A 241 11.10 -13.90 -13.68
C TYR A 241 9.64 -14.17 -14.02
N ILE A 242 9.33 -14.55 -15.27
CA ILE A 242 7.97 -14.97 -15.67
C ILE A 242 7.54 -16.20 -14.87
N ILE A 243 8.43 -17.19 -14.74
CA ILE A 243 8.17 -18.42 -13.97
C ILE A 243 8.02 -18.11 -12.47
N ALA A 244 8.94 -17.32 -11.91
CA ALA A 244 8.90 -16.92 -10.50
C ALA A 244 7.64 -16.11 -10.16
N ALA A 245 7.18 -15.24 -11.07
CA ALA A 245 5.93 -14.51 -10.92
C ALA A 245 4.71 -15.44 -10.92
N LYS A 246 4.69 -16.47 -11.78
CA LYS A 246 3.61 -17.47 -11.83
C LYS A 246 3.60 -18.37 -10.59
N ALA A 247 4.76 -18.81 -10.12
CA ALA A 247 4.90 -19.62 -8.91
C ALA A 247 4.49 -18.85 -7.63
N GLY A 248 4.80 -17.55 -7.55
CA GLY A 248 4.38 -16.69 -6.45
C GLY A 248 2.86 -16.49 -6.35
N LYS A 249 2.13 -16.46 -7.48
CA LYS A 249 0.66 -16.34 -7.49
C LYS A 249 -0.05 -17.58 -6.93
N HIS A 250 0.48 -18.78 -7.19
CA HIS A 250 -0.14 -20.01 -6.69
C HIS A 250 -0.10 -20.15 -5.17
N LYS A 251 0.91 -19.57 -4.51
CA LYS A 251 1.05 -19.64 -3.05
C LYS A 251 0.09 -18.70 -2.30
N HIS A 252 -0.45 -17.68 -2.97
CA HIS A 252 -1.35 -16.71 -2.34
C HIS A 252 -2.84 -17.06 -2.50
N ASN A 253 -3.19 -17.88 -3.49
CA ASN A 253 -4.57 -18.27 -3.80
C ASN A 253 -4.97 -19.64 -3.21
N GLY A 254 -4.10 -20.25 -2.39
CA GLY A 254 -4.28 -21.60 -1.85
C GLY A 254 -4.34 -21.68 -0.34
N ASN A 255 -4.59 -20.57 0.35
CA ASN A 255 -4.72 -20.51 1.81
C ASN A 255 -5.95 -19.67 2.19
#